data_AF-A0A536ASK4-F1
#
_entry.id   AF-A0A536ASK4-F1
#
_cell.length_a   1.000
_cell.length_b   1.000
_cell.length_c   1.000
_cell.angle_alpha   90.00
_cell.angle_beta   90.00
_cell.angle_gamma   90.00
#
_symmetry.space_group_name_H-M   'P 1'
#
loop_
_entity.id
_entity.type
_entity.pdbx_description
1 polymer ?
#
loop_
_entity_poly.entity_id
_entity_poly.type
_entity_poly.pdbx_seq_one_letter_code
_entity_poly.pdbx_strand_id
1 'polypeptide(L)'
;MSLSDLVLSLADNKQMLGLRYAEWATRAPSLEADIAAAAMGLDDLGHSRVLYGCLEPLGHDPRGAERESDAKSLCNLAYFDEPWTEWSQFVAANAILDTAFTAMIEACVGGSVEVLQHRLRKMLMEERYHFLHGRSWLRSGIDSGPRDRAWREAIEWFGPPDGDVAMLHREGRLSMGPQDLLARIEGRLETKAPPVAVDWKMWDPARRRVSPGAIDAHTFGMLRGLEEKKYAPPAAAKHTAA
;
A
#
# COMPACT_ATOMS: atom_id res chain seq x y z
N MET A 1 5.22 12.68 -12.88
CA MET A 1 4.50 11.40 -12.87
C MET A 1 3.08 11.61 -13.32
N SER A 2 2.47 10.59 -13.92
CA SER A 2 1.08 10.56 -14.34
C SER A 2 0.16 10.04 -13.22
N LEU A 3 -1.15 10.16 -13.41
CA LEU A 3 -2.12 9.51 -12.52
C LEU A 3 -2.01 7.99 -12.55
N SER A 4 -1.69 7.39 -13.71
CA SER A 4 -1.48 5.94 -13.81
C SER A 4 -0.32 5.48 -12.94
N ASP A 5 0.78 6.24 -12.89
CA ASP A 5 1.93 5.92 -12.03
C ASP A 5 1.56 5.98 -10.54
N LEU A 6 0.75 6.97 -10.15
CA LEU A 6 0.25 7.08 -8.77
C LEU A 6 -0.68 5.92 -8.41
N VAL A 7 -1.59 5.53 -9.31
CA VAL A 7 -2.49 4.39 -9.12
C VAL A 7 -1.72 3.07 -9.09
N LEU A 8 -0.64 2.93 -9.88
CA LEU A 8 0.27 1.79 -9.80
C LEU A 8 0.94 1.73 -8.42
N SER A 9 1.50 2.83 -7.93
CA SER A 9 2.09 2.87 -6.58
C SER A 9 1.07 2.50 -5.50
N LEU A 10 -0.17 2.99 -5.60
CA LEU A 10 -1.25 2.60 -4.68
C LEU A 10 -1.59 1.10 -4.78
N ALA A 11 -1.63 0.54 -5.99
CA ALA A 11 -1.86 -0.89 -6.21
C ALA A 11 -0.75 -1.76 -5.57
N ASP A 12 0.52 -1.38 -5.78
CA ASP A 12 1.69 -2.08 -5.24
C ASP A 12 1.70 -2.02 -3.71
N ASN A 13 1.38 -0.86 -3.14
CA ASN A 13 1.27 -0.70 -1.70
C ASN A 13 0.12 -1.52 -1.09
N LYS A 14 -1.05 -1.55 -1.72
CA LYS A 14 -2.16 -2.42 -1.27
C LYS A 14 -1.82 -3.90 -1.40
N GLN A 15 -1.12 -4.31 -2.46
CA GLN A 15 -0.66 -5.69 -2.60
C GLN A 15 0.31 -6.08 -1.48
N MET A 16 1.28 -5.21 -1.21
CA MET A 16 2.25 -5.41 -0.14
C MET A 16 1.61 -5.42 1.24
N LEU A 17 0.67 -4.51 1.50
CA LEU A 17 -0.05 -4.45 2.76
C LEU A 17 -0.86 -5.73 2.99
N GLY A 18 -1.57 -6.20 1.97
CA GLY A 18 -2.32 -7.46 2.03
C GLY A 18 -1.43 -8.67 2.32
N LEU A 19 -0.25 -8.73 1.71
CA LEU A 19 0.74 -9.77 1.98
C LEU A 19 1.26 -9.70 3.43
N ARG A 20 1.62 -8.51 3.92
CA ARG A 20 2.08 -8.32 5.30
C ARG A 20 0.99 -8.62 6.33
N TYR A 21 -0.26 -8.29 6.05
CA TYR A 21 -1.37 -8.71 6.91
C TYR A 21 -1.53 -10.24 6.95
N ALA A 22 -1.40 -10.92 5.80
CA ALA A 22 -1.49 -12.37 5.73
C ALA A 22 -0.39 -13.08 6.54
N GLU A 23 0.83 -12.54 6.60
CA GLU A 23 1.91 -13.07 7.46
C GLU A 23 1.55 -13.07 8.95
N TRP A 24 0.63 -12.20 9.37
CA TRP A 24 0.17 -12.05 10.74
C TRP A 24 -1.13 -12.81 11.06
N ALA A 25 -1.68 -13.57 10.10
CA ALA A 25 -2.91 -14.35 10.28
C ALA A 25 -2.79 -15.53 11.29
N THR A 26 -1.60 -15.78 11.84
CA THR A 26 -1.32 -16.84 12.82
C THR A 26 -0.32 -16.42 13.90
N ARG A 27 -0.03 -15.12 13.98
CA ARG A 27 1.06 -14.56 14.81
C ARG A 27 0.63 -13.33 15.59
N ALA A 28 -0.62 -12.89 15.42
CA ALA A 28 -1.17 -11.76 16.12
C ALA A 28 -1.30 -12.06 17.63
N PRO A 29 -1.43 -11.03 18.48
CA PRO A 29 -1.47 -11.21 19.94
C PRO A 29 -2.72 -11.92 20.45
N SER A 30 -3.75 -12.10 19.62
CA SER A 30 -4.96 -12.86 19.94
C SER A 30 -5.57 -13.49 18.70
N LEU A 31 -6.44 -14.49 18.90
CA LEU A 31 -7.14 -15.16 17.81
C LEU A 31 -8.04 -14.19 17.02
N GLU A 32 -8.68 -13.24 17.69
CA GLU A 32 -9.49 -12.20 17.05
C GLU A 32 -8.63 -11.30 16.17
N ALA A 33 -7.40 -10.99 16.60
CA ALA A 33 -6.45 -10.23 15.82
C ALA A 33 -5.91 -11.02 14.62
N ASP A 34 -5.72 -12.34 14.76
CA ASP A 34 -5.37 -13.24 13.65
C ASP A 34 -6.47 -13.25 12.57
N ILE A 35 -7.74 -13.38 12.99
CA ILE A 35 -8.90 -13.34 12.09
C ILE A 35 -8.99 -11.98 11.39
N ALA A 36 -8.80 -10.88 12.12
CA ALA A 36 -8.80 -9.54 11.55
C ALA A 36 -7.67 -9.37 10.52
N ALA A 37 -6.45 -9.81 10.84
CA ALA A 37 -5.31 -9.76 9.92
C ALA A 37 -5.58 -10.56 8.64
N ALA A 38 -6.11 -11.78 8.75
CA ALA A 38 -6.47 -12.60 7.60
C ALA A 38 -7.54 -11.94 6.71
N ALA A 39 -8.58 -11.37 7.33
CA ALA A 39 -9.67 -10.70 6.62
C ALA A 39 -9.17 -9.45 5.86
N MET A 40 -8.44 -8.57 6.54
CA MET A 40 -7.87 -7.37 5.91
C MET A 40 -6.86 -7.73 4.82
N GLY A 41 -6.07 -8.79 5.02
CA GLY A 41 -5.13 -9.28 4.02
C GLY A 41 -5.82 -9.71 2.73
N LEU A 42 -6.95 -10.42 2.83
CA LEU A 42 -7.75 -10.82 1.67
C LEU A 42 -8.35 -9.61 0.95
N ASP A 43 -8.90 -8.65 1.70
CA ASP A 43 -9.50 -7.44 1.15
C ASP A 43 -8.46 -6.61 0.37
N ASP A 44 -7.28 -6.36 0.96
CA ASP A 44 -6.20 -5.58 0.31
C ASP A 44 -5.61 -6.25 -0.94
N LEU A 45 -5.51 -7.59 -0.94
CA LEU A 45 -5.19 -8.33 -2.17
C LEU A 45 -6.30 -8.21 -3.22
N GLY A 46 -7.56 -8.08 -2.82
CA GLY A 46 -8.66 -7.73 -3.72
C GLY A 46 -8.54 -6.30 -4.25
N HIS A 47 -8.25 -5.34 -3.39
CA HIS A 47 -8.11 -3.92 -3.70
C HIS A 47 -7.00 -3.66 -4.71
N SER A 48 -5.83 -4.28 -4.51
CA SER A 48 -4.72 -4.18 -5.47
C SER A 48 -5.12 -4.66 -6.86
N ARG A 49 -5.86 -5.75 -6.99
CA ARG A 49 -6.38 -6.24 -8.30
C ARG A 49 -7.33 -5.24 -8.95
N VAL A 50 -8.21 -4.61 -8.16
CA VAL A 50 -9.12 -3.56 -8.66
C VAL A 50 -8.32 -2.36 -9.17
N LEU A 51 -7.31 -1.92 -8.42
CA LEU A 51 -6.42 -0.80 -8.78
C LEU A 51 -5.61 -1.09 -10.04
N TYR A 52 -4.99 -2.27 -10.14
CA TYR A 52 -4.32 -2.71 -11.37
C TYR A 52 -5.27 -2.72 -12.57
N GLY A 53 -6.52 -3.16 -12.38
CA GLY A 53 -7.56 -3.13 -13.41
C GLY A 53 -8.02 -1.73 -13.81
N CYS A 54 -7.57 -0.68 -13.13
CA CYS A 54 -7.83 0.72 -13.52
C CYS A 54 -6.75 1.29 -14.45
N LEU A 55 -5.56 0.69 -14.54
CA LEU A 55 -4.40 1.28 -15.23
C LEU A 55 -4.63 1.47 -16.73
N GLU A 56 -5.05 0.43 -17.44
CA GLU A 56 -5.35 0.52 -18.88
C GLU A 56 -6.48 1.55 -19.17
N PRO A 57 -7.62 1.55 -18.44
CA PRO A 57 -8.63 2.61 -18.56
C PRO A 57 -8.15 4.05 -18.30
N LEU A 58 -7.04 4.25 -17.59
CA LEU A 58 -6.43 5.58 -17.39
C LEU A 58 -5.62 6.06 -18.62
N GLY A 59 -5.54 5.23 -19.67
CA GLY A 59 -4.90 5.54 -20.95
C GLY A 59 -3.49 4.96 -21.09
N HIS A 60 -2.91 4.41 -20.02
CA HIS A 60 -1.60 3.77 -20.03
C HIS A 60 -1.42 2.88 -18.80
N ASP A 61 -0.97 1.65 -19.02
CA ASP A 61 -0.46 0.76 -17.98
C ASP A 61 1.07 0.88 -17.87
N PRO A 62 1.60 1.48 -16.79
CA PRO A 62 3.03 1.69 -16.62
C PRO A 62 3.79 0.42 -16.19
N ARG A 63 3.13 -0.72 -16.02
CA ARG A 63 3.78 -1.99 -15.66
C ARG A 63 4.55 -2.55 -16.86
N GLY A 64 5.85 -2.79 -16.67
CA GLY A 64 6.70 -3.49 -17.63
C GLY A 64 6.95 -4.96 -17.28
N ALA A 65 7.57 -5.68 -18.21
CA ALA A 65 7.87 -7.12 -18.08
C ALA A 65 8.94 -7.43 -17.01
N GLU A 66 9.76 -6.44 -16.65
CA GLU A 66 10.75 -6.51 -15.58
C GLU A 66 10.14 -6.78 -14.19
N ARG A 67 8.83 -6.57 -14.01
CA ARG A 67 8.14 -6.87 -12.75
C ARG A 67 8.21 -8.33 -12.32
N GLU A 68 8.44 -9.24 -13.26
CA GLU A 68 8.64 -10.66 -12.98
C GLU A 68 10.06 -11.01 -12.54
N SER A 69 11.05 -10.12 -12.76
CA SER A 69 12.48 -10.43 -12.55
C SER A 69 13.24 -9.44 -11.68
N ASP A 70 12.74 -8.21 -11.51
CA ASP A 70 13.37 -7.14 -10.72
C ASP A 70 12.43 -6.56 -9.67
N ALA A 71 12.72 -6.82 -8.39
CA ALA A 71 11.96 -6.27 -7.27
C ALA A 71 11.94 -4.73 -7.22
N LYS A 72 12.92 -4.04 -7.83
CA LYS A 72 12.96 -2.56 -7.86
C LYS A 72 11.91 -1.93 -8.77
N SER A 73 11.25 -2.74 -9.60
CA SER A 73 10.16 -2.30 -10.45
C SER A 73 8.81 -2.15 -9.71
N LEU A 74 8.75 -2.59 -8.45
CA LEU A 74 7.62 -2.34 -7.56
C LEU A 74 7.73 -0.92 -6.94
N CYS A 75 6.58 -0.24 -6.89
CA CYS A 75 6.42 1.13 -6.41
C CYS A 75 5.84 1.19 -4.99
N ASN A 76 6.23 0.24 -4.13
CA ASN A 76 5.81 0.16 -2.73
C ASN A 76 6.67 1.02 -1.79
N LEU A 77 6.12 1.37 -0.64
CA LEU A 77 6.83 2.01 0.46
C LEU A 77 7.90 1.10 1.05
N ALA A 78 8.98 1.71 1.57
CA ALA A 78 10.08 0.98 2.21
C ALA A 78 9.64 0.26 3.49
N TYR A 79 8.52 0.67 4.09
CA TYR A 79 7.87 0.02 5.23
C TYR A 79 7.53 -1.45 4.97
N PHE A 80 7.39 -1.82 3.70
CA PHE A 80 7.08 -3.17 3.27
C PHE A 80 8.28 -3.93 2.70
N ASP A 81 9.46 -3.31 2.62
CA ASP A 81 10.63 -3.94 2.00
C ASP A 81 11.04 -5.23 2.74
N GLU A 82 10.84 -5.28 4.06
CA GLU A 82 11.14 -6.44 4.92
C GLU A 82 9.91 -6.89 5.72
N PRO A 83 9.82 -8.17 6.14
CA PRO A 83 8.76 -8.66 7.01
C PRO A 83 8.73 -7.91 8.35
N TRP A 84 7.53 -7.72 8.90
CA TRP A 84 7.38 -7.14 10.22
C TRP A 84 7.71 -8.16 11.30
N THR A 85 8.55 -7.77 12.24
CA THR A 85 8.99 -8.62 13.36
C THR A 85 8.17 -8.37 14.63
N GLU A 86 7.45 -7.24 14.70
CA GLU A 86 6.71 -6.80 15.88
C GLU A 86 5.27 -6.38 15.53
N TRP A 87 4.33 -6.63 16.45
CA TRP A 87 2.92 -6.24 16.28
C TRP A 87 2.73 -4.72 16.18
N SER A 88 3.60 -3.95 16.84
CA SER A 88 3.65 -2.49 16.74
C SER A 88 3.82 -2.01 15.28
N GLN A 89 4.55 -2.75 14.45
CA GLN A 89 4.72 -2.44 13.03
C GLN A 89 3.44 -2.67 12.23
N PHE A 90 2.74 -3.77 12.52
CA PHE A 90 1.41 -4.06 11.96
C PHE A 90 0.44 -2.94 12.32
N VAL A 91 0.34 -2.58 13.60
CA VAL A 91 -0.59 -1.55 14.08
C VAL A 91 -0.26 -0.19 13.46
N ALA A 92 1.02 0.17 13.36
CA ALA A 92 1.42 1.42 12.71
C ALA A 92 1.05 1.45 11.21
N ALA A 93 1.26 0.35 10.47
CA ALA A 93 0.84 0.25 9.08
C ALA A 93 -0.68 0.34 8.94
N ASN A 94 -1.44 -0.45 9.71
CA ASN A 94 -2.89 -0.48 9.65
C ASN A 94 -3.55 0.83 10.07
N ALA A 95 -3.01 1.49 11.11
CA ALA A 95 -3.57 2.76 11.54
C ALA A 95 -3.18 3.92 10.62
N ILE A 96 -1.91 4.02 10.20
CA ILE A 96 -1.39 5.23 9.53
C ILE A 96 -1.30 5.04 8.02
N LEU A 97 -0.57 4.02 7.54
CA LEU A 97 -0.34 3.81 6.10
C LEU A 97 -1.62 3.41 5.38
N ASP A 98 -2.39 2.48 5.95
CA ASP A 98 -3.67 2.06 5.38
C ASP A 98 -4.65 3.24 5.29
N THR A 99 -4.76 4.03 6.36
CA THR A 99 -5.56 5.26 6.35
C THR A 99 -5.05 6.29 5.33
N ALA A 100 -3.74 6.38 5.08
CA ALA A 100 -3.17 7.22 4.03
C ALA A 100 -3.54 6.73 2.62
N PHE A 101 -3.51 5.41 2.40
CA PHE A 101 -4.01 4.80 1.16
C PHE A 101 -5.51 5.07 1.00
N THR A 102 -6.33 4.88 2.05
CA THR A 102 -7.75 5.22 2.05
C THR A 102 -7.97 6.69 1.69
N ALA A 103 -7.19 7.62 2.24
CA ALA A 103 -7.31 9.04 1.92
C ALA A 103 -6.99 9.34 0.45
N MET A 104 -5.98 8.67 -0.14
CA MET A 104 -5.71 8.79 -1.57
C MET A 104 -6.84 8.19 -2.43
N ILE A 105 -7.43 7.08 -2.00
CA ILE A 105 -8.60 6.48 -2.65
C ILE A 105 -9.78 7.45 -2.62
N GLU A 106 -10.04 8.11 -1.48
CA GLU A 106 -11.03 9.17 -1.37
C GLU A 106 -10.73 10.34 -2.33
N ALA A 107 -9.45 10.71 -2.48
CA ALA A 107 -9.03 11.75 -3.42
C ALA A 107 -9.34 11.37 -4.88
N CYS A 108 -9.07 10.12 -5.24
CA CYS A 108 -9.40 9.56 -6.55
C CYS A 108 -10.92 9.52 -6.80
N VAL A 109 -11.70 9.11 -5.80
CA VAL A 109 -13.17 9.03 -5.90
C VAL A 109 -13.82 10.40 -5.94
N GLY A 110 -13.24 11.40 -5.27
CA GLY A 110 -13.72 12.78 -5.30
C GLY A 110 -13.21 13.61 -6.48
N GLY A 111 -12.17 13.16 -7.18
CA GLY A 111 -11.62 13.82 -8.37
C GLY A 111 -12.47 13.61 -9.62
N SER A 112 -12.00 14.10 -10.77
CA SER A 112 -12.77 14.13 -12.04
C SER A 112 -12.69 12.87 -12.90
N VAL A 113 -11.97 11.83 -12.47
CA VAL A 113 -11.65 10.65 -13.31
C VAL A 113 -12.65 9.52 -13.11
N GLU A 114 -13.61 9.38 -14.03
CA GLU A 114 -14.79 8.51 -13.92
C GLU A 114 -14.47 7.04 -13.59
N VAL A 115 -13.44 6.45 -14.21
CA VAL A 115 -13.08 5.05 -13.96
C VAL A 115 -12.71 4.81 -12.50
N LEU A 116 -12.01 5.76 -11.87
CA LEU A 116 -11.62 5.68 -10.46
C LEU A 116 -12.82 5.93 -9.56
N GLN A 117 -13.66 6.91 -9.89
CA GLN A 117 -14.91 7.17 -9.15
C GLN A 117 -15.80 5.92 -9.09
N HIS A 118 -15.93 5.19 -10.20
CA HIS A 118 -16.80 4.03 -10.25
C HIS A 118 -16.19 2.81 -9.54
N ARG A 119 -14.93 2.48 -9.86
CA ARG A 119 -14.30 1.23 -9.42
C ARG A 119 -13.88 1.25 -7.95
N LEU A 120 -13.52 2.42 -7.41
CA LEU A 120 -12.95 2.51 -6.06
C LEU A 120 -13.98 2.77 -4.94
N ARG A 121 -15.24 3.10 -5.28
CA ARG A 121 -16.28 3.36 -4.26
C ARG A 121 -16.56 2.16 -3.36
N LYS A 122 -16.60 0.95 -3.91
CA LYS A 122 -16.82 -0.27 -3.11
C LYS A 122 -15.70 -0.48 -2.11
N MET A 123 -14.46 -0.23 -2.54
CA MET A 123 -13.25 -0.35 -1.74
C MET A 123 -13.35 0.45 -0.43
N LEU A 124 -13.84 1.69 -0.50
CA LEU A 124 -14.02 2.56 0.67
C LEU A 124 -14.98 2.00 1.74
N MET A 125 -15.90 1.11 1.37
CA MET A 125 -16.80 0.46 2.32
C MET A 125 -16.08 -0.61 3.15
N GLU A 126 -15.16 -1.36 2.52
CA GLU A 126 -14.35 -2.41 3.14
C GLU A 126 -13.28 -1.77 4.06
N GLU A 127 -12.62 -0.70 3.59
CA GLU A 127 -11.62 0.10 4.33
C GLU A 127 -12.11 0.66 5.67
N ARG A 128 -13.44 0.82 5.84
CA ARG A 128 -14.02 1.29 7.10
C ARG A 128 -13.69 0.33 8.26
N TYR A 129 -13.68 -0.97 8.01
CA TYR A 129 -13.32 -1.95 9.03
C TYR A 129 -11.84 -1.83 9.42
N HIS A 130 -10.96 -1.71 8.42
CA HIS A 130 -9.51 -1.55 8.61
C HIS A 130 -9.21 -0.35 9.51
N PHE A 131 -9.82 0.79 9.20
CA PHE A 131 -9.66 2.02 9.98
C PHE A 131 -10.10 1.85 11.44
N LEU A 132 -11.24 1.21 11.70
CA LEU A 132 -11.72 1.00 13.06
C LEU A 132 -10.78 0.10 13.85
N HIS A 133 -10.29 -0.97 13.23
CA HIS A 133 -9.32 -1.89 13.81
C HIS A 133 -8.00 -1.16 14.15
N GLY A 134 -7.37 -0.51 13.16
CA GLY A 134 -6.10 0.19 13.32
C GLY A 134 -6.17 1.31 14.34
N ARG A 135 -7.23 2.14 14.29
CA ARG A 135 -7.43 3.22 15.26
C ARG A 135 -7.60 2.69 16.69
N SER A 136 -8.32 1.58 16.86
CA SER A 136 -8.51 0.97 18.19
C SER A 136 -7.16 0.55 18.78
N TRP A 137 -6.34 -0.15 18.01
CA TRP A 137 -5.02 -0.59 18.46
C TRP A 137 -4.05 0.57 18.68
N LEU A 138 -4.04 1.57 17.80
CA LEU A 138 -3.20 2.76 17.97
C LEU A 138 -3.52 3.50 19.28
N ARG A 139 -4.81 3.58 19.67
CA ARG A 139 -5.24 4.18 20.94
C ARG A 139 -4.83 3.39 22.17
N SER A 140 -4.64 2.07 22.04
CA SER A 140 -4.09 1.23 23.11
C SER A 140 -2.59 1.48 23.34
N GLY A 141 -1.91 2.15 22.40
CA GLY A 141 -0.51 2.53 22.49
C GLY A 141 0.41 1.54 21.78
N ILE A 142 1.39 2.09 21.06
CA ILE A 142 2.51 1.37 20.44
C ILE A 142 3.79 2.19 20.57
N ASP A 143 4.94 1.55 20.37
CA ASP A 143 6.23 2.23 20.34
C ASP A 143 6.29 3.33 19.27
N SER A 144 6.99 4.42 19.59
CA SER A 144 7.13 5.56 18.69
C SER A 144 7.89 5.23 17.41
N GLY A 145 8.84 4.28 17.45
CA GLY A 145 9.67 3.93 16.29
C GLY A 145 8.86 3.53 15.05
N PRO A 146 8.07 2.43 15.11
CA PRO A 146 7.19 2.04 14.01
C PRO A 146 6.16 3.10 13.63
N ARG A 147 5.57 3.77 14.63
CA ARG A 147 4.57 4.83 14.43
C ARG A 147 5.14 6.02 13.64
N ASP A 148 6.26 6.56 14.08
CA ASP A 148 6.87 7.76 13.51
C ASP A 148 7.47 7.44 12.12
N ARG A 149 7.96 6.21 11.91
CA ARG A 149 8.34 5.71 10.59
C ARG A 149 7.14 5.67 9.64
N ALA A 150 6.00 5.12 10.06
CA ALA A 150 4.80 5.08 9.24
C ALA A 150 4.30 6.49 8.85
N TRP A 151 4.32 7.45 9.78
CA TRP A 151 4.00 8.84 9.48
C TRP A 151 4.94 9.47 8.45
N ARG A 152 6.25 9.27 8.62
CA ARG A 152 7.25 9.75 7.65
C ARG A 152 6.98 9.19 6.26
N GLU A 153 6.82 7.87 6.16
CA GLU A 153 6.63 7.22 4.86
C GLU A 153 5.27 7.59 4.22
N ALA A 154 4.22 7.84 5.01
CA ALA A 154 2.97 8.40 4.47
C ALA A 154 3.16 9.80 3.87
N ILE A 155 3.93 10.67 4.53
CA ILE A 155 4.24 12.03 4.04
C ILE A 155 5.11 11.95 2.77
N GLU A 156 6.15 11.11 2.77
CA GLU A 156 6.96 10.84 1.59
C GLU A 156 6.11 10.33 0.43
N TRP A 157 5.15 9.46 0.72
CA TRP A 157 4.25 8.90 -0.29
C TRP A 157 3.26 9.92 -0.86
N PHE A 158 2.77 10.88 -0.07
CA PHE A 158 1.98 11.99 -0.63
C PHE A 158 2.81 12.89 -1.55
N GLY A 159 4.13 12.92 -1.37
CA GLY A 159 5.08 13.62 -2.24
C GLY A 159 5.25 15.09 -1.89
N PRO A 160 6.07 15.81 -2.67
CA PRO A 160 6.39 17.22 -2.40
C PRO A 160 5.13 18.11 -2.41
N PRO A 161 5.08 19.18 -1.58
CA PRO A 161 3.92 20.08 -1.52
C PRO A 161 3.51 20.72 -2.86
N ASP A 162 4.44 20.90 -3.78
CA ASP A 162 4.27 21.44 -5.13
C ASP A 162 4.45 20.37 -6.23
N GLY A 163 4.55 19.10 -5.84
CA GLY A 163 4.82 17.96 -6.72
C GLY A 163 3.62 17.47 -7.54
N ASP A 164 3.70 16.21 -7.96
CA ASP A 164 2.74 15.59 -8.88
C ASP A 164 1.33 15.47 -8.32
N VAL A 165 1.16 15.09 -7.05
CA VAL A 165 -0.15 15.03 -6.38
C VAL A 165 -0.77 16.42 -6.28
N ALA A 166 0.03 17.46 -6.00
CA ALA A 166 -0.45 18.84 -5.99
C ALA A 166 -0.88 19.31 -7.39
N MET A 167 -0.16 18.91 -8.44
CA MET A 167 -0.53 19.16 -9.83
C MET A 167 -1.84 18.46 -10.21
N LEU A 168 -1.96 17.15 -9.94
CA LEU A 168 -3.17 16.37 -10.19
C LEU A 168 -4.38 16.94 -9.45
N HIS A 169 -4.18 17.47 -8.25
CA HIS A 169 -5.22 18.18 -7.51
C HIS A 169 -5.64 19.49 -8.19
N ARG A 170 -4.69 20.34 -8.62
CA ARG A 170 -5.00 21.57 -9.37
C ARG A 170 -5.73 21.31 -10.69
N GLU A 171 -5.43 20.19 -11.34
CA GLU A 171 -6.13 19.72 -12.55
C GLU A 171 -7.52 19.14 -12.26
N GLY A 172 -7.92 19.03 -10.99
CA GLY A 172 -9.18 18.44 -10.56
C GLY A 172 -9.23 16.91 -10.68
N ARG A 173 -8.13 16.26 -11.07
CA ARG A 173 -8.04 14.79 -11.20
C ARG A 173 -8.06 14.09 -9.85
N LEU A 174 -7.60 14.77 -8.80
CA LEU A 174 -7.73 14.40 -7.39
C LEU A 174 -8.48 15.51 -6.63
N SER A 175 -9.36 15.15 -5.71
CA SER A 175 -10.05 16.16 -4.88
C SER A 175 -9.21 16.71 -3.72
N MET A 176 -8.07 16.10 -3.41
CA MET A 176 -7.18 16.47 -2.29
C MET A 176 -5.74 16.59 -2.77
N GLY A 177 -5.04 17.64 -2.35
CA GLY A 177 -3.59 17.79 -2.50
C GLY A 177 -2.81 17.17 -1.34
N PRO A 178 -1.46 17.26 -1.34
CA PRO A 178 -0.63 16.63 -0.30
C PRO A 178 -0.96 17.08 1.13
N GLN A 179 -1.22 18.38 1.33
CA GLN A 179 -1.57 18.92 2.65
C GLN A 179 -2.98 18.50 3.09
N ASP A 180 -3.93 18.41 2.17
CA ASP A 180 -5.29 17.96 2.47
C ASP A 180 -5.30 16.49 2.86
N LEU A 181 -4.51 15.66 2.17
CA LEU A 181 -4.33 14.24 2.50
C LEU A 181 -3.73 14.06 3.89
N LEU A 182 -2.71 14.84 4.26
CA LEU A 182 -2.15 14.82 5.61
C LEU A 182 -3.19 15.25 6.65
N ALA A 183 -3.87 16.38 6.43
CA ALA A 183 -4.93 16.85 7.33
C ALA A 183 -6.07 15.82 7.47
N ARG A 184 -6.38 15.11 6.38
CA ARG A 184 -7.41 14.05 6.36
C ARG A 184 -7.06 12.90 7.29
N ILE A 185 -5.83 12.39 7.23
CA ILE A 185 -5.40 11.28 8.08
C ILE A 185 -5.23 11.72 9.54
N GLU A 186 -4.70 12.92 9.79
CA GLU A 186 -4.61 13.47 11.15
C GLU A 186 -5.99 13.63 11.79
N GLY A 187 -6.96 14.13 11.02
CA GLY A 187 -8.34 14.28 11.47
C GLY A 187 -9.04 12.95 11.73
N ARG A 188 -8.81 11.93 10.89
CA ARG A 188 -9.35 10.57 11.10
C ARG A 188 -8.79 9.91 12.36
N LEU A 189 -7.48 10.03 12.57
CA LEU A 189 -6.78 9.39 13.68
C LEU A 189 -6.80 10.21 14.96
N GLU A 190 -7.32 11.44 14.92
CA GLU A 190 -7.31 12.39 16.05
C GLU A 190 -5.90 12.57 16.62
N THR A 191 -4.89 12.46 15.75
CA THR A 191 -3.47 12.43 16.11
C THR A 191 -2.67 13.21 15.09
N LYS A 192 -1.77 14.08 15.54
CA LYS A 192 -0.88 14.85 14.67
C LYS A 192 0.33 14.03 14.25
N ALA A 193 0.75 14.22 13.00
CA ALA A 193 2.02 13.68 12.55
C ALA A 193 3.17 14.30 13.36
N PRO A 194 4.21 13.54 13.72
CA PRO A 194 5.43 14.13 14.28
C PRO A 194 6.06 15.08 13.26
N PRO A 195 6.91 16.04 13.70
CA PRO A 195 7.68 16.85 12.76
C PRO A 195 8.57 15.96 11.88
N VAL A 196 8.31 15.95 10.57
CA VAL A 196 9.09 15.20 9.59
C VAL A 196 9.72 16.18 8.61
N ALA A 197 11.04 16.17 8.53
CA ALA A 197 11.78 16.80 7.44
C ALA A 197 12.10 15.73 6.38
N VAL A 198 11.63 15.95 5.14
CA VAL A 198 11.91 15.09 3.98
C VAL A 198 12.89 15.82 3.07
N ASP A 199 13.95 15.14 2.65
CA ASP A 199 14.84 15.66 1.60
C ASP A 199 14.28 15.32 0.23
N TRP A 200 13.47 16.23 -0.31
CA TRP A 200 12.83 16.07 -1.61
C TRP A 200 13.82 15.97 -2.78
N LYS A 201 15.11 16.29 -2.61
CA LYS A 201 16.14 16.08 -3.64
C LYS A 201 16.51 14.60 -3.78
N MET A 202 16.36 13.84 -2.70
CA MET A 202 16.64 12.40 -2.65
C MET A 202 15.37 11.55 -2.85
N TRP A 203 14.21 12.19 -2.97
CA TRP A 203 12.93 11.53 -3.15
C TRP A 203 12.82 10.94 -4.56
N ASP A 204 12.60 9.63 -4.63
CA ASP A 204 12.33 8.91 -5.86
C ASP A 204 10.86 9.11 -6.24
N PRO A 205 10.54 9.85 -7.32
CA PRO A 205 9.15 10.07 -7.68
C PRO A 205 8.44 8.77 -8.01
N ALA A 206 9.07 7.85 -8.75
CA ALA A 206 8.43 6.62 -9.22
C ALA A 206 8.02 5.71 -8.06
N ARG A 207 8.87 5.60 -7.03
CA ARG A 207 8.63 4.76 -5.84
C ARG A 207 8.08 5.52 -4.65
N ARG A 208 8.01 6.85 -4.76
CA ARG A 208 7.42 7.78 -3.78
C ARG A 208 8.02 7.66 -2.39
N ARG A 209 9.35 7.51 -2.32
CA ARG A 209 10.11 7.30 -1.07
C ARG A 209 11.52 7.88 -1.18
N VAL A 210 12.09 8.28 -0.06
CA VAL A 210 13.51 8.70 0.00
C VAL A 210 14.44 7.51 0.19
N SER A 211 13.99 6.51 0.95
CA SER A 211 14.80 5.33 1.26
C SER A 211 15.11 4.51 0.00
N PRO A 212 16.40 4.19 -0.27
CA PRO A 212 16.75 3.23 -1.31
C PRO A 212 16.32 1.81 -0.89
N GLY A 213 16.51 0.83 -1.79
CA GLY A 213 16.19 -0.57 -1.50
C GLY A 213 15.18 -1.14 -2.48
N ALA A 214 14.64 -2.31 -2.15
CA ALA A 214 13.50 -2.97 -2.76
C ALA A 214 13.05 -4.05 -1.77
N ILE A 215 11.91 -4.68 -2.03
CA ILE A 215 11.48 -5.82 -1.22
C ILE A 215 12.53 -6.94 -1.22
N ASP A 216 12.63 -7.63 -0.09
CA ASP A 216 13.56 -8.73 0.09
C ASP A 216 13.28 -9.90 -0.87
N ALA A 217 14.28 -10.75 -1.08
CA ALA A 217 14.21 -11.83 -2.06
C ALA A 217 13.11 -12.86 -1.73
N HIS A 218 12.84 -13.12 -0.45
CA HIS A 218 11.81 -14.07 -0.03
C HIS A 218 10.42 -13.49 -0.30
N THR A 219 10.19 -12.23 0.08
CA THR A 219 8.94 -11.51 -0.22
C THR A 219 8.69 -11.43 -1.73
N PHE A 220 9.72 -11.16 -2.53
CA PHE A 220 9.61 -11.18 -3.99
C PHE A 220 9.36 -12.58 -4.56
N GLY A 221 9.84 -13.63 -3.89
CA GLY A 221 9.51 -15.02 -4.18
C GLY A 221 8.03 -15.33 -3.94
N MET A 222 7.48 -14.92 -2.80
CA MET A 222 6.08 -15.12 -2.44
C MET A 222 5.13 -14.45 -3.43
N LEU A 223 5.38 -13.20 -3.82
CA LEU A 223 4.54 -12.47 -4.80
C LEU A 223 4.42 -13.20 -6.14
N ARG A 224 5.46 -13.95 -6.53
CA ARG A 224 5.53 -14.69 -7.81
C ARG A 224 5.10 -16.15 -7.67
N GLY A 225 4.60 -16.56 -6.51
CA GLY A 225 4.21 -17.95 -6.25
C GLY A 225 5.39 -18.93 -6.26
N LEU A 226 6.62 -18.42 -6.12
CA LEU A 226 7.83 -19.25 -6.20
C LEU A 226 8.07 -20.02 -4.90
N GLU A 227 7.63 -19.48 -3.77
CA GLU A 227 7.75 -20.13 -2.48
C GLU A 227 6.81 -21.33 -2.34
N GLU A 228 5.70 -21.34 -3.06
CA GLU A 228 4.70 -22.40 -3.07
C GLU A 228 5.16 -23.59 -3.92
N LYS A 229 6.01 -23.34 -4.93
CA LYS A 229 6.56 -24.39 -5.80
C LYS A 229 7.31 -25.47 -5.02
N LYS A 230 7.90 -25.15 -3.86
CA LYS A 230 8.57 -26.13 -2.99
C LYS A 230 7.62 -27.14 -2.36
N TYR A 231 6.32 -26.82 -2.30
CA TYR A 231 5.26 -27.71 -1.80
C TYR A 231 4.45 -28.38 -2.92
N ALA A 232 4.64 -27.94 -4.18
CA ALA A 232 3.97 -28.55 -5.32
C ALA A 232 4.54 -29.95 -5.59
N PRO A 233 3.71 -30.96 -5.90
CA PRO A 233 4.21 -32.25 -6.33
C PRO A 233 5.07 -32.10 -7.60
N PRO A 234 6.15 -32.88 -7.76
CA PRO A 234 6.99 -32.81 -8.95
C PRO A 234 6.15 -33.06 -10.20
N ALA A 235 6.37 -32.27 -11.25
CA ALA A 235 5.68 -32.45 -12.52
C ALA A 235 5.90 -33.87 -13.02
N ALA A 236 4.81 -34.64 -13.21
CA ALA A 236 4.88 -35.99 -13.72
C ALA A 236 5.64 -35.97 -15.06
N ALA A 237 6.74 -36.73 -15.14
CA ALA A 237 7.44 -36.94 -16.39
C ALA A 237 6.41 -37.44 -17.41
N LYS A 238 6.18 -36.68 -18.48
CA LYS A 238 5.36 -37.13 -19.60
C LYS A 238 6.03 -38.39 -20.14
N HIS A 239 5.51 -39.56 -19.78
CA HIS A 239 5.85 -40.79 -20.46
C HIS A 239 5.40 -40.63 -21.91
N THR A 240 6.34 -40.30 -22.78
CA THR A 240 6.21 -40.53 -24.21
C THR A 240 6.16 -42.04 -24.40
N ALA A 241 4.95 -42.58 -24.41
CA ALA A 241 4.71 -43.92 -24.95
C ALA A 241 5.05 -43.86 -26.44
N ALA A 242 6.07 -44.64 -26.82
CA ALA A 242 6.48 -44.89 -28.20
C ALA A 242 5.48 -45.82 -28.91
#